data_AF-A0A7V8NK79-F1
#
_entry.id   AF-A0A7V8NK79-F1
#
_cell.length_a   1.000
_cell.length_b   1.000
_cell.length_c   1.000
_cell.angle_alpha   90.00
_cell.angle_beta   90.00
_cell.angle_gamma   90.00
#
_symmetry.space_group_name_H-M   'P 1'
#
loop_
_entity.id
_entity.type
_entity.pdbx_description
1 polymer ?
#
loop_
_entity_poly.entity_id
_entity_poly.type
_entity_poly.pdbx_seq_one_letter_code
_entity_poly.pdbx_strand_id
1 'polypeptide(L)'
;MELERALHTARARVLADLEASGAAEAEVVSLVEEAVAHRRWWVEQWPDGAVFVDGLLAQDVQDALMDRRGTRWPRCPLGDTEMEHSLGVEPELGVDPHWVCPESERVVAPVGALGARS
;
A
#
# COMPACT_ATOMS: atom_id res chain seq x y z
N MET A 1 -14.44 4.97 17.00
CA MET A 1 -13.80 6.30 16.80
C MET A 1 -12.36 6.14 16.32
N GLU A 2 -11.51 5.34 17.00
CA GLU A 2 -10.12 5.11 16.59
C GLU A 2 -9.97 4.16 15.39
N LEU A 3 -10.74 3.07 15.33
CA LEU A 3 -10.77 2.17 14.16
C LEU A 3 -11.09 2.90 12.85
N GLU A 4 -12.17 3.67 12.82
CA GLU A 4 -12.55 4.47 11.65
C GLU A 4 -11.44 5.42 11.22
N ARG A 5 -10.77 6.05 12.18
CA ARG A 5 -9.66 6.96 11.90
C ARG A 5 -8.49 6.20 11.27
N ALA A 6 -8.12 5.04 11.82
CA ALA A 6 -7.05 4.21 11.29
C ALA A 6 -7.36 3.77 9.85
N LEU A 7 -8.56 3.21 9.61
CA LEU A 7 -8.99 2.77 8.28
C LEU A 7 -9.04 3.92 7.27
N HIS A 8 -9.61 5.08 7.63
CA HIS A 8 -9.65 6.23 6.73
C HIS A 8 -8.25 6.80 6.45
N THR A 9 -7.35 6.76 7.43
CA THR A 9 -5.96 7.22 7.25
C THR A 9 -5.22 6.28 6.29
N ALA A 10 -5.30 4.97 6.52
CA ALA A 10 -4.71 3.96 5.64
C ALA A 10 -5.22 4.07 4.22
N ARG A 11 -6.55 4.17 4.07
CA ARG A 11 -7.21 4.38 2.77
C ARG A 11 -6.68 5.63 2.06
N ALA A 12 -6.59 6.76 2.76
CA ALA A 12 -6.08 8.00 2.17
C ALA A 12 -4.62 7.87 1.73
N ARG A 13 -3.77 7.21 2.52
CA ARG A 13 -2.36 6.96 2.17
C ARG A 13 -2.23 6.09 0.92
N VAL A 14 -2.92 4.95 0.87
CA VAL A 14 -2.87 4.05 -0.29
C VAL A 14 -3.40 4.74 -1.55
N LEU A 15 -4.47 5.53 -1.45
CA LEU A 15 -4.96 6.32 -2.59
C LEU A 15 -3.96 7.38 -3.06
N ALA A 16 -3.24 8.03 -2.15
CA ALA A 16 -2.20 9.00 -2.51
C ALA A 16 -1.06 8.33 -3.28
N ASP A 17 -0.65 7.13 -2.89
CA ASP A 17 0.38 6.36 -3.58
C ASP A 17 -0.09 5.85 -4.94
N LEU A 18 -1.34 5.40 -5.03
CA LEU A 18 -1.97 5.04 -6.31
C LEU A 18 -2.03 6.23 -7.26
N GLU A 19 -2.35 7.43 -6.76
CA GLU A 19 -2.36 8.65 -7.57
C GLU A 19 -0.94 9.01 -8.03
N ALA A 20 0.03 9.00 -7.12
CA ALA A 20 1.43 9.30 -7.41
C ALA A 20 2.07 8.35 -8.45
N SER A 21 1.65 7.09 -8.45
CA SER A 21 2.13 6.05 -9.36
C SER A 21 1.30 5.92 -10.66
N GLY A 22 0.23 6.70 -10.80
CA GLY A 22 -0.65 6.68 -11.97
C GLY A 22 -1.59 5.46 -12.05
N ALA A 23 -1.87 4.81 -10.92
CA ALA A 23 -2.69 3.59 -10.82
C ALA A 23 -4.08 3.84 -10.18
N ALA A 24 -4.50 5.09 -9.96
CA ALA A 24 -5.76 5.45 -9.31
C ALA A 24 -7.01 5.37 -10.23
N GLU A 25 -7.14 4.29 -11.01
CA GLU A 25 -8.34 4.04 -11.82
C GLU A 25 -9.53 3.60 -10.95
N ALA A 26 -10.76 3.83 -11.41
CA ALA A 26 -11.98 3.53 -10.64
C ALA A 26 -12.08 2.05 -10.19
N GLU A 27 -11.63 1.11 -11.02
CA GLU A 27 -11.57 -0.31 -10.65
C GLU A 27 -10.56 -0.56 -9.52
N VAL A 28 -9.40 0.08 -9.57
CA VAL A 28 -8.37 -0.04 -8.52
C VAL A 28 -8.85 0.59 -7.21
N VAL A 29 -9.54 1.73 -7.27
CA VAL A 29 -10.19 2.32 -6.08
C VAL A 29 -11.21 1.35 -5.47
N SER A 30 -11.93 0.59 -6.30
CA SER A 30 -12.86 -0.43 -5.79
C SER A 30 -12.13 -1.55 -5.02
N LEU A 31 -10.95 -1.98 -5.50
CA LEU A 31 -10.09 -2.93 -4.77
C LEU A 31 -9.63 -2.38 -3.42
N VAL A 32 -9.33 -1.08 -3.34
CA VAL A 32 -9.00 -0.42 -2.06
C VAL A 32 -10.18 -0.50 -1.09
N GLU A 33 -11.40 -0.23 -1.55
CA GLU A 33 -12.59 -0.30 -0.68
C GLU A 33 -12.85 -1.74 -0.19
N GLU A 34 -12.67 -2.73 -1.05
CA GLU A 34 -12.76 -4.15 -0.66
C GLU A 34 -11.73 -4.50 0.42
N ALA A 35 -10.47 -4.07 0.24
CA ALA A 35 -9.40 -4.27 1.21
C ALA A 35 -9.68 -3.54 2.54
N VAL A 36 -10.22 -2.31 2.51
CA VAL A 36 -10.64 -1.58 3.72
C VAL A 36 -11.75 -2.33 4.46
N ALA A 37 -12.74 -2.87 3.75
CA ALA A 37 -13.81 -3.66 4.35
C ALA A 37 -13.27 -4.94 5.02
N HIS A 38 -12.30 -5.61 4.37
CA HIS A 38 -11.62 -6.76 4.95
C HIS A 38 -10.81 -6.39 6.20
N ARG A 39 -10.03 -5.30 6.16
CA ARG A 39 -9.24 -4.84 7.31
C ARG A 39 -10.09 -4.35 8.47
N ARG A 40 -11.27 -3.78 8.22
CA ARG A 40 -12.25 -3.47 9.27
C ARG A 40 -12.60 -4.72 10.08
N TRP A 41 -13.06 -5.78 9.39
CA TRP A 41 -13.43 -7.02 10.05
C TRP A 41 -12.26 -7.61 10.84
N TRP A 42 -11.05 -7.58 10.27
CA TRP A 42 -9.84 -8.08 10.92
C TRP A 42 -9.50 -7.33 12.21
N VAL A 43 -9.54 -5.99 12.21
CA VAL A 43 -9.29 -5.20 13.43
C VAL A 43 -10.43 -5.35 14.44
N GLU A 44 -11.67 -5.57 14.00
CA GLU A 44 -12.76 -5.92 14.93
C GLU A 44 -12.47 -7.24 15.67
N GLN A 45 -11.75 -8.19 15.06
CA GLN A 45 -11.28 -9.39 15.75
C GLN A 45 -10.04 -9.15 16.62
N TRP A 46 -9.17 -8.20 16.23
CA TRP A 46 -7.97 -7.84 16.97
C TRP A 46 -7.74 -6.31 16.98
N PRO A 47 -8.30 -5.60 17.97
CA PRO A 47 -8.27 -4.13 18.00
C PRO A 47 -6.87 -3.51 18.03
N ASP A 48 -5.91 -4.13 18.71
CA ASP A 48 -4.52 -3.64 18.75
C ASP A 48 -3.85 -3.70 17.38
N GLY A 49 -4.40 -4.49 16.44
CA GLY A 49 -3.95 -4.56 15.07
C GLY A 49 -4.16 -3.27 14.27
N ALA A 50 -4.95 -2.31 14.77
CA ALA A 50 -5.22 -1.04 14.10
C ALA A 50 -3.95 -0.29 13.67
N VAL A 51 -2.86 -0.43 14.42
CA VAL A 51 -1.58 0.23 14.13
C VAL A 51 -0.85 -0.32 12.90
N PHE A 52 -1.25 -1.50 12.41
CA PHE A 52 -0.63 -2.17 11.25
C PHE A 52 -1.40 -1.96 9.94
N VAL A 53 -2.58 -1.33 10.00
CA VAL A 53 -3.51 -1.26 8.87
C VAL A 53 -2.92 -0.53 7.67
N ASP A 54 -2.06 0.48 7.88
CA ASP A 54 -1.43 1.22 6.79
C ASP A 54 -0.61 0.29 5.87
N GLY A 55 0.23 -0.57 6.46
CA GLY A 55 1.10 -1.48 5.73
C GLY A 55 0.34 -2.69 5.18
N LEU A 56 -0.61 -3.22 5.94
CA LEU A 56 -1.44 -4.35 5.51
C LEU A 56 -2.37 -3.96 4.36
N LEU A 57 -2.97 -2.77 4.40
CA LEU A 57 -3.85 -2.31 3.33
C LEU A 57 -3.07 -2.10 2.03
N ALA A 58 -1.84 -1.58 2.11
CA ALA A 58 -0.97 -1.46 0.95
C ALA A 58 -0.68 -2.84 0.33
N GLN A 59 -0.29 -3.83 1.14
CA GLN A 59 -0.05 -5.21 0.70
C GLN A 59 -1.30 -5.85 0.08
N ASP A 60 -2.47 -5.72 0.73
CA ASP A 60 -3.73 -6.27 0.21
C ASP A 60 -4.05 -5.72 -1.20
N VAL A 61 -3.72 -4.46 -1.46
CA VAL A 61 -3.89 -3.83 -2.78
C VAL A 61 -2.85 -4.30 -3.79
N GLN A 62 -1.59 -4.53 -3.38
CA GLN A 62 -0.58 -5.15 -4.25
C GLN A 62 -1.04 -6.54 -4.71
N ASP A 63 -1.50 -7.36 -3.78
CA ASP A 63 -1.96 -8.71 -4.04
C ASP A 63 -3.20 -8.70 -4.95
N ALA A 64 -4.17 -7.82 -4.66
CA ALA A 64 -5.37 -7.71 -5.50
C ALA A 64 -5.04 -7.24 -6.94
N LEU A 65 -4.10 -6.32 -7.10
CA LEU A 65 -3.66 -5.87 -8.43
C LEU A 65 -2.89 -6.97 -9.19
N MET A 66 -2.07 -7.74 -8.48
CA MET A 66 -1.41 -8.92 -9.06
C MET A 66 -2.45 -9.95 -9.53
N ASP A 67 -3.38 -10.33 -8.66
CA ASP A 67 -4.36 -11.37 -8.96
C ASP A 67 -5.33 -10.98 -10.07
N ARG A 68 -5.77 -9.71 -10.11
CA ARG A 68 -6.79 -9.23 -11.06
C ARG A 68 -6.20 -8.77 -12.39
N ARG A 69 -5.02 -8.15 -12.37
CA ARG A 69 -4.42 -7.48 -13.54
C ARG A 69 -3.05 -8.00 -13.92
N GLY A 70 -2.46 -8.91 -13.15
CA GLY A 70 -1.11 -9.43 -13.38
C GLY A 70 -0.02 -8.35 -13.30
N THR A 71 -0.32 -7.20 -12.68
CA THR A 71 0.56 -6.03 -12.68
C THR A 71 1.14 -5.82 -11.29
N ARG A 72 2.46 -5.57 -11.22
CA ARG A 72 3.13 -5.23 -9.96
C ARG A 72 3.00 -3.73 -9.69
N TRP A 73 2.43 -3.40 -8.54
CA TRP A 73 2.32 -2.03 -8.04
C TRP A 73 2.94 -1.95 -6.64
N PRO A 74 3.56 -0.83 -6.25
CA PRO A 74 4.01 0.27 -7.11
C PRO A 74 5.28 -0.10 -7.88
N ARG A 75 5.48 0.55 -9.02
CA ARG A 75 6.75 0.44 -9.73
C ARG A 75 7.83 1.26 -9.02
N CYS A 76 9.04 0.73 -8.98
CA CYS A 76 10.15 1.42 -8.37
C CYS A 76 10.62 2.58 -9.27
N PRO A 77 10.78 3.81 -8.73
CA PRO A 77 11.35 4.92 -9.49
C PRO A 77 12.87 4.79 -9.71
N LEU A 78 13.53 3.88 -8.99
CA LEU A 78 14.97 3.60 -9.14
C LEU A 78 15.27 2.49 -10.15
N GLY A 79 14.24 1.83 -10.70
CA GLY A 79 14.42 0.80 -11.72
C GLY A 79 15.02 1.37 -13.00
N ASP A 80 15.85 0.58 -13.67
CA ASP A 80 16.33 0.89 -15.01
C ASP A 80 15.40 0.29 -16.09
N THR A 81 15.66 0.59 -17.35
CA THR A 81 14.83 0.12 -18.47
C THR A 81 14.97 -1.38 -18.75
N GLU A 82 15.95 -2.04 -18.13
CA GLU A 82 16.27 -3.45 -18.36
C GLU A 82 15.48 -4.36 -17.41
N MET A 83 15.10 -3.87 -16.23
CA MET A 83 14.31 -4.63 -15.26
C MET A 83 13.27 -3.78 -14.52
N GLU A 84 11.99 -4.12 -14.69
CA GLU A 84 10.89 -3.47 -13.98
C GLU A 84 10.88 -3.94 -12.51
N HIS A 85 11.40 -3.11 -11.62
CA HIS A 85 11.39 -3.34 -10.18
C HIS A 85 10.02 -3.00 -9.60
N SER A 86 9.55 -3.84 -8.69
CA SER A 86 8.34 -3.61 -7.89
C SER A 86 8.71 -3.29 -6.46
N LEU A 87 8.11 -2.26 -5.87
CA LEU A 87 8.32 -1.95 -4.47
C LEU A 87 7.61 -2.99 -3.59
N GLY A 88 8.24 -3.36 -2.48
CA GLY A 88 7.63 -4.11 -1.38
C GLY A 88 7.28 -3.20 -0.21
N VAL A 89 6.44 -3.67 0.70
CA VAL A 89 6.16 -2.99 1.98
C VAL A 89 7.00 -3.61 3.08
N GLU A 90 7.77 -2.78 3.79
CA GLU A 90 8.45 -3.19 5.01
C GLU A 90 8.09 -2.30 6.21
N PRO A 91 8.00 -2.87 7.42
CA PRO A 91 7.97 -4.31 7.70
C PRO A 91 6.69 -4.97 7.15
N GLU A 92 6.75 -6.27 6.80
CA GLU A 92 5.57 -7.03 6.34
C GLU A 92 4.41 -6.96 7.34
N LEU A 93 4.73 -6.99 8.64
CA LEU A 93 3.79 -6.70 9.72
C LEU A 93 4.48 -5.88 10.80
N GLY A 94 4.17 -4.58 10.86
CA GLY A 94 4.72 -3.68 11.88
C GLY A 94 4.27 -2.24 11.70
N VAL A 95 4.67 -1.40 12.65
CA VAL A 95 4.42 0.04 12.61
C VAL A 95 5.38 0.73 11.63
N ASP A 96 5.03 1.94 11.22
CA ASP A 96 5.81 2.77 10.31
C ASP A 96 6.15 2.02 9.00
N PRO A 97 5.14 1.65 8.17
CA PRO A 97 5.38 0.95 6.92
C PRO A 97 5.96 1.87 5.84
N HIS A 98 6.90 1.34 5.07
CA HIS A 98 7.59 2.05 3.99
C HIS A 98 7.69 1.17 2.75
N TRP A 99 7.68 1.82 1.59
CA TRP A 99 8.03 1.22 0.32
C TRP A 99 9.54 1.02 0.23
N VAL A 100 9.96 -0.21 -0.07
CA VAL A 100 11.35 -0.58 -0.31
C VAL A 100 11.51 -1.13 -1.71
N CYS A 101 12.67 -0.95 -2.33
CA CYS A 101 13.05 -1.66 -3.54
C CYS A 101 13.88 -2.88 -3.15
N PRO A 102 13.36 -4.12 -3.26
CA PRO A 102 14.09 -5.32 -2.87
C PRO A 102 15.41 -5.50 -3.65
N GLU A 103 15.44 -5.04 -4.90
CA GLU A 103 16.60 -5.19 -5.79
C GLU A 103 17.74 -4.25 -5.44
N SER A 104 17.44 -3.08 -4.87
CA SER A 104 18.45 -2.10 -4.48
C SER A 104 18.63 -1.98 -2.96
N GLU A 105 17.86 -2.73 -2.18
CA GLU A 105 17.85 -2.73 -0.70
C GLU A 105 17.68 -1.32 -0.11
N ARG A 106 16.86 -0.49 -0.76
CA ARG A 106 16.65 0.91 -0.38
C ARG A 106 15.21 1.19 -0.02
N VAL A 107 15.02 1.92 1.08
CA VAL A 107 13.78 2.61 1.39
C VAL A 107 13.56 3.72 0.37
N VAL A 108 12.38 3.72 -0.26
CA VAL A 108 11.97 4.68 -1.27
C VAL A 108 11.16 5.81 -0.63
N ALA A 109 10.09 5.46 0.10
CA ALA A 109 9.24 6.43 0.79
C ALA A 109 8.36 5.74 1.85
N PRO A 110 7.86 6.46 2.86
CA PRO A 110 6.75 5.97 3.68
C PRO A 110 5.52 5.64 2.84
N VAL A 111 4.69 4.70 3.31
CA VAL A 111 3.37 4.47 2.69
C VAL A 111 2.52 5.75 2.81
N GLY A 112 1.97 6.19 1.68
CA GLY A 112 1.22 7.44 1.48
C GLY A 112 2.07 8.63 1.03
N ALA A 113 3.37 8.43 0.80
CA ALA A 113 4.30 9.51 0.47
C ALA A 113 5.07 9.30 -0.84
N LEU A 114 4.66 8.37 -1.73
CA LEU A 114 5.35 8.17 -3.02
C LEU A 114 5.36 9.43 -3.90
N GLY A 115 4.33 10.26 -3.81
CA GLY A 115 4.21 11.52 -4.56
C GLY A 115 4.87 12.72 -3.87
N ALA A 116 5.35 12.57 -2.63
CA ALA A 116 6.05 13.63 -1.94
C ALA A 116 7.42 13.81 -2.60
N ARG A 117 7.59 14.91 -3.34
CA ARG A 117 8.86 15.27 -3.99
C ARG A 117 9.95 15.35 -2.93
N SER A 118 11.04 14.58 -3.12
CA SER A 118 12.32 14.84 -2.45
C SER A 118 13.10 15.94 -3.15
#